data_AF-A0A2E2WP76-F1
#
_entry.id   AF-A0A2E2WP76-F1
#
_cell.length_a   1.000
_cell.length_b   1.000
_cell.length_c   1.000
_cell.angle_alpha   90.00
_cell.angle_beta   90.00
_cell.angle_gamma   90.00
#
_symmetry.space_group_name_H-M   'P 1'
#
loop_
_entity.id
_entity.type
_entity.pdbx_description
1 polymer ?
#
loop_
_entity_poly.entity_id
_entity_poly.type
_entity_poly.pdbx_seq_one_letter_code
_entity_poly.pdbx_strand_id
1 'polypeptide(L)' 'MTKKYAKKFIAGAVCPKCQATDTLIVDQGVTPMRRECVNCGFQQAQGEALQSSQESIVHWVKPGEKSS' A
#
# COMPACT_ATOMS: atom_id res chain seq x y z
N MET A 1 23.45 -7.90 11.54
CA MET A 1 22.31 -8.83 11.51
C MET A 1 21.44 -8.50 10.31
N THR A 2 21.51 -9.29 9.23
CA THR A 2 20.70 -9.05 8.04
C THR A 2 19.28 -9.52 8.32
N LYS A 3 18.37 -8.56 8.51
CA LYS A 3 16.95 -8.81 8.81
C LYS A 3 16.36 -9.56 7.61
N LYS A 4 16.17 -10.89 7.74
CA LYS A 4 15.52 -11.70 6.71
C LYS A 4 14.05 -11.36 6.71
N TYR A 5 13.67 -10.44 5.85
CA TYR A 5 12.28 -10.11 5.64
C TYR A 5 11.59 -11.28 4.92
N ALA A 6 10.56 -11.82 5.56
CA ALA A 6 9.80 -12.95 5.03
C ALA A 6 8.82 -12.48 3.94
N LYS A 7 8.59 -13.35 2.95
CA LYS A 7 7.48 -13.20 2.02
C LYS A 7 6.18 -13.46 2.78
N LYS A 8 5.23 -12.54 2.75
CA LYS A 8 3.94 -12.65 3.45
C LYS A 8 2.79 -12.77 2.45
N PHE A 9 1.81 -13.58 2.80
CA PHE A 9 0.60 -13.72 2.02
C PHE A 9 -0.43 -12.66 2.44
N ILE A 10 -1.19 -12.12 1.48
CA ILE A 10 -2.21 -11.10 1.74
C ILE A 10 -3.59 -11.76 1.71
N ALA A 11 -4.14 -12.03 2.90
CA ALA A 11 -5.47 -12.62 3.04
C ALA A 11 -6.56 -11.63 2.58
N GLY A 12 -7.50 -12.09 1.76
CA GLY A 12 -8.61 -11.29 1.25
C GLY A 12 -8.25 -10.30 0.14
N ALA A 13 -7.00 -10.32 -0.35
CA ALA A 13 -6.62 -9.53 -1.51
C ALA A 13 -6.98 -10.25 -2.81
N VAL A 14 -7.75 -9.57 -3.65
CA VAL A 14 -8.12 -10.04 -4.98
C VAL A 14 -7.12 -9.51 -6.00
N CYS A 15 -6.58 -10.40 -6.84
CA CYS A 15 -5.70 -10.00 -7.93
C CYS A 15 -6.51 -9.22 -9.00
N PRO A 16 -6.14 -7.98 -9.34
CA PRO A 16 -6.87 -7.21 -10.35
C PRO A 16 -6.75 -7.80 -11.76
N LYS A 17 -5.73 -8.64 -12.00
CA LYS A 17 -5.44 -9.20 -13.32
C LYS A 17 -6.16 -10.52 -13.62
N CYS A 18 -6.45 -11.32 -12.60
CA CYS A 18 -7.07 -12.64 -12.75
C CYS A 18 -8.24 -12.90 -11.80
N GLN A 19 -8.57 -11.94 -10.93
CA GLN A 19 -9.65 -12.02 -9.93
C GLN A 19 -9.51 -13.16 -8.92
N ALA A 20 -8.34 -13.79 -8.83
CA ALA A 20 -8.08 -14.78 -7.80
C ALA A 20 -7.90 -14.10 -6.43
N THR A 21 -8.60 -14.60 -5.42
CA THR A 21 -8.46 -14.20 -4.02
C THR A 21 -7.36 -15.03 -3.38
N ASP A 22 -6.64 -14.46 -2.41
CA ASP A 22 -5.65 -15.23 -1.64
C ASP A 22 -4.56 -15.81 -2.58
N THR A 23 -4.04 -14.97 -3.49
CA THR A 23 -2.92 -15.35 -4.37
C THR A 23 -1.80 -14.32 -4.42
N LEU A 24 -1.95 -13.22 -3.68
CA LEU A 24 -0.96 -12.14 -3.62
C LEU A 24 0.04 -12.37 -2.49
N ILE A 25 1.32 -12.38 -2.84
CA ILE A 25 2.46 -12.48 -1.94
C ILE A 25 3.21 -11.17 -1.95
N VAL A 26 3.55 -10.65 -0.77
CA VAL A 26 4.36 -9.46 -0.58
C VAL A 26 5.78 -9.85 -0.19
N ASP A 27 6.77 -9.26 -0.85
CA ASP A 27 8.18 -9.37 -0.54
C ASP A 27 8.65 -8.11 0.18
N GLN A 28 8.97 -8.25 1.47
CA GLN A 28 9.47 -7.16 2.31
C GLN A 28 11.01 -7.05 2.32
N GLY A 29 11.71 -7.95 1.62
CA GLY A 29 13.18 -7.98 1.58
C GLY A 29 13.79 -7.00 0.59
N VAL A 30 12.95 -6.46 -0.29
CA VAL A 30 13.32 -5.48 -1.29
C VAL A 30 12.69 -4.12 -0.95
N THR A 31 13.43 -3.04 -1.21
CA THR A 31 12.92 -1.66 -1.14
C THR A 31 13.01 -1.08 -2.56
N PRO A 32 11.89 -0.68 -3.17
CA PRO A 32 10.53 -0.67 -2.64
C PRO A 32 9.93 -2.08 -2.51
N MET A 33 9.02 -2.25 -1.54
CA MET A 33 8.28 -3.49 -1.31
C MET A 33 7.55 -3.93 -2.58
N ARG A 34 7.61 -5.22 -2.94
CA ARG A 34 6.94 -5.73 -4.14
C ARG A 34 5.89 -6.76 -3.78
N ARG A 35 4.76 -6.76 -4.49
CA ARG A 35 3.74 -7.80 -4.42
C ARG A 35 3.67 -8.58 -5.72
N GLU A 36 3.51 -9.89 -5.64
CA GLU A 36 3.41 -10.81 -6.77
C GLU A 36 2.19 -11.73 -6.63
N CYS A 37 1.45 -11.97 -7.71
CA CYS A 37 0.37 -12.94 -7.77
C CYS A 37 0.89 -14.29 -8.24
N VAL A 38 0.75 -15.34 -7.42
CA VAL A 38 1.21 -16.69 -7.77
C VAL A 38 0.37 -17.37 -8.85
N ASN A 39 -0.86 -16.91 -9.08
CA ASN A 39 -1.77 -17.53 -10.04
C ASN A 39 -1.53 -17.06 -11.50
N CYS A 40 -1.18 -15.79 -11.69
CA CYS A 40 -1.02 -15.20 -13.03
C CYS A 40 0.33 -14.50 -13.26
N GLY A 41 1.21 -14.46 -12.24
CA GLY A 41 2.51 -13.80 -12.30
C GLY A 41 2.46 -12.27 -12.26
N PHE A 42 1.34 -11.67 -11.85
CA PHE A 42 1.22 -10.20 -11.77
C PHE A 42 2.14 -9.64 -10.68
N GLN A 43 3.04 -8.71 -11.00
CA GLN A 43 3.92 -8.04 -10.05
C GLN A 43 3.62 -6.54 -9.96
N GLN A 44 3.65 -5.98 -8.76
CA GLN A 44 3.46 -4.54 -8.54
C GLN A 44 4.35 -4.04 -7.40
N ALA A 45 5.00 -2.90 -7.59
CA ALA A 45 5.73 -2.22 -6.51
C ALA A 45 4.75 -1.41 -5.64
N GLN A 46 4.87 -1.52 -4.32
CA GLN A 46 4.03 -0.82 -3.34
C GLN A 46 4.51 0.63 -3.08
N GLY A 47 5.51 1.12 -3.81
CA GLY A 47 6.06 2.47 -3.66
C GLY A 47 5.29 3.58 -4.39
N GLU A 48 4.54 3.26 -5.45
CA GLU A 48 3.91 4.28 -6.30
C GLU A 48 2.48 4.65 -5.89
N ALA A 49 1.85 3.88 -4.99
CA ALA A 49 0.43 4.06 -4.67
C ALA A 49 0.13 5.15 -3.61
N LEU A 50 1.15 5.84 -3.06
CA LEU A 50 0.98 6.72 -1.90
C LEU A 50 0.98 8.23 -2.20
N GLN A 51 1.13 8.68 -3.45
CA GLN A 51 1.19 10.12 -3.74
C GLN A 51 -0.12 10.79 -4.19
N SER A 52 -1.23 10.06 -4.40
CA SER A 52 -2.43 10.68 -5.00
C SER A 52 -3.64 10.89 -4.08
N SER A 53 -3.60 10.54 -2.79
CA SER A 53 -4.83 10.58 -1.98
C SER A 53 -4.63 10.82 -0.48
N GLN A 54 -3.61 11.58 -0.09
CA GLN A 54 -3.49 12.09 1.28
C GLN A 54 -2.93 13.51 1.29
N GLU A 55 -3.35 14.35 0.34
CA GLU A 55 -3.12 15.80 0.40
C GLU A 55 -4.47 16.52 0.30
N SER A 56 -5.29 16.35 1.31
CA SER A 56 -6.46 17.19 1.57
C SER A 56 -6.97 16.86 2.97
N ILE A 57 -6.45 17.58 3.96
CA ILE A 57 -7.12 18.06 5.19
C ILE A 57 -5.99 18.59 6.08
N VAL A 58 -5.55 19.80 5.79
CA VAL A 58 -5.02 20.74 6.80
C VAL A 58 -5.58 22.11 6.47
N HIS A 59 -6.91 22.21 6.46
CA HIS A 59 -7.56 23.49 6.64
C HIS A 59 -7.69 23.70 8.15
N TRP A 60 -6.70 24.37 8.74
CA TRP A 60 -6.84 24.87 10.10
C TRP A 60 -7.91 25.98 10.06
N VAL A 61 -9.12 25.71 10.56
CA VAL A 61 -10.07 26.77 10.88
C VAL A 61 -9.73 27.26 12.28
N LYS A 62 -9.25 28.50 12.43
CA LYS A 62 -9.24 29.14 13.75
C LYS A 62 -10.69 29.46 14.15
N PRO A 63 -11.17 28.97 15.30
CA PRO A 63 -12.40 29.47 15.88
C PRO A 63 -12.16 30.91 16.36
N GLY A 64 -13.13 31.79 16.09
CA GLY A 64 -12.94 33.23 16.06
C GLY A 64 -12.63 33.93 17.38
N GLU A 65 -11.98 35.08 17.25
CA GLU A 65 -12.06 36.18 18.20
C GLU A 65 -12.85 37.32 17.56
N LYS A 66 -14.06 37.55 18.09
CA LYS A 66 -14.75 38.83 17.96
C LYS A 66 -13.89 39.86 18.68
N SER A 67 -13.60 41.01 18.06
CA SER A 67 -13.25 42.19 18.83
C SER A 67 -13.68 43.47 18.11
N SER A 68 -14.73 44.06 18.68
CA SER A 68 -15.19 45.45 18.68
C SER A 68 -15.56 46.16 17.38
#